data_AF-D8M0K0-F1
#
_entry.id   AF-D8M0K0-F1
#
_cell.length_a   1.000
_cell.length_b   1.000
_cell.length_c   1.000
_cell.angle_alpha   90.00
_cell.angle_beta   90.00
_cell.angle_gamma   90.00
#
_symmetry.space_group_name_H-M   'P 1'
#
loop_
_entity.id
_entity.type
_entity.pdbx_description
1 polymer ?
#
loop_
_entity_poly.entity_id
_entity_poly.type
_entity_poly.pdbx_seq_one_letter_code
_entity_poly.pdbx_strand_id
1 'polypeptide(L)'
;MCRIQYFKGEHKNEYLAQSGKEVRHYRHGLLEGSWMVSDDDIIGEFERFHDGCAQYRQEWKQLMEKNWVRTVNGRESCIREIVEANTERVIYRGGIDETGARDGRGIEFDYDLTKPKIEGYWEGDKLKRILRLFKGKIMTEFCNTEDNSEVSSRIPIYYGEYQYDEVHNSFIRHGKGSLINIKGIADREGEWEKGIPSTFFELTDGWYKVDDNPLKNQSDSKIIVVKSHAFKEASSFNLSHYKKAETIEIGGHNFQNVDHFEISGMDALQTLSIGDYSFYKDDRENRFFRTCSIMDCKNLRSIKIGNHSFHYFSNRFELVQLPSLEHLEIGVLDEDSACFSYCNLEIRGLFFCVLFIQTYPN
;
A
#
# COMPACT_ATOMS: atom_id res chain seq x y z
N MET A 1 -30.10 47.02 22.15
CA MET A 1 -29.06 47.35 23.14
C MET A 1 -28.31 46.05 23.44
N CYS A 2 -26.98 46.04 23.33
CA CYS A 2 -26.18 44.84 23.61
C CYS A 2 -25.93 44.74 25.12
N ARG A 3 -26.21 43.59 25.74
CA ARG A 3 -25.94 43.32 27.16
C ARG A 3 -24.68 42.47 27.28
N ILE A 4 -23.73 42.88 28.11
CA ILE A 4 -22.48 42.15 28.34
C ILE A 4 -22.44 41.67 29.79
N GLN A 5 -22.07 40.40 29.99
CA GLN A 5 -21.85 39.79 31.30
C GLN A 5 -20.43 39.21 31.37
N TYR A 6 -19.64 39.68 32.34
CA TYR A 6 -18.27 39.22 32.56
C TYR A 6 -18.24 38.11 33.62
N PHE A 7 -17.42 37.08 33.38
CA PHE A 7 -17.13 36.06 34.38
C PHE A 7 -16.07 36.54 35.37
N LYS A 8 -15.96 35.88 36.52
CA LYS A 8 -15.01 36.20 37.59
C LYS A 8 -14.10 35.00 37.89
N GLY A 9 -13.04 35.22 38.67
CA GLY A 9 -12.12 34.16 39.09
C GLY A 9 -11.29 33.62 37.94
N GLU A 10 -11.21 32.29 37.82
CA GLU A 10 -10.44 31.61 36.77
C GLU A 10 -10.94 31.94 35.34
N HIS A 11 -12.23 32.27 35.21
CA HIS A 11 -12.86 32.64 33.95
C HIS A 11 -12.84 34.15 33.67
N LYS A 12 -12.02 34.96 34.35
CA LYS A 12 -11.99 36.43 34.19
C LYS A 12 -11.74 36.95 32.76
N ASN A 13 -11.22 36.09 31.88
CA ASN A 13 -10.98 36.41 30.47
C ASN A 13 -12.17 36.02 29.57
N GLU A 14 -13.30 35.63 30.16
CA GLU A 14 -14.51 35.24 29.46
C GLU A 14 -15.63 36.26 29.64
N TYR A 15 -16.49 36.38 28.63
CA TYR A 15 -17.71 37.18 28.71
C TYR A 15 -18.80 36.63 27.78
N LEU A 16 -20.06 36.88 28.15
CA LEU A 16 -21.22 36.72 27.28
C LEU A 16 -21.63 38.08 26.72
N ALA A 17 -21.91 38.13 25.42
CA ALA A 17 -22.52 39.27 24.75
C ALA A 17 -23.86 38.84 24.16
N GLN A 18 -24.94 39.50 24.59
CA GLN A 18 -26.29 39.24 24.12
C GLN A 18 -26.81 40.42 23.29
N SER A 19 -27.22 40.13 22.05
CA SER A 19 -27.85 41.08 21.14
C SER A 19 -29.20 40.55 20.67
N GLY A 20 -30.28 41.09 21.24
CA GLY A 20 -31.62 40.55 21.01
C GLY A 20 -31.73 39.12 21.55
N LYS A 21 -32.04 38.17 20.67
CA LYS A 21 -32.16 36.74 21.00
C LYS A 21 -30.85 35.95 20.87
N GLU A 22 -29.80 36.53 20.29
CA GLU A 22 -28.51 35.84 20.09
C GLU A 22 -27.60 36.08 21.30
N VAL A 23 -26.96 35.01 21.78
CA VAL A 23 -25.95 35.04 22.84
C VAL A 23 -24.65 34.48 22.29
N ARG A 24 -23.55 35.21 22.51
CA ARG A 24 -22.20 34.81 22.13
C ARG A 24 -21.30 34.74 23.35
N HIS A 25 -20.55 33.65 23.46
CA HIS A 25 -19.55 33.43 24.50
C HIS A 25 -18.16 33.64 23.92
N TYR A 26 -17.38 34.49 24.57
CA TYR A 26 -16.02 34.80 24.19
C TYR A 26 -15.05 34.42 25.31
N ARG A 27 -13.89 33.86 24.95
CA ARG A 27 -12.73 33.68 25.83
C ARG A 27 -11.51 34.34 25.17
N HIS A 28 -10.81 35.20 25.91
CA HIS A 28 -9.68 35.98 25.37
C HIS A 28 -10.03 36.78 24.10
N GLY A 29 -11.31 37.16 23.94
CA GLY A 29 -11.82 37.85 22.76
C GLY A 29 -12.08 36.96 21.54
N LEU A 30 -11.79 35.66 21.60
CA LEU A 30 -12.17 34.68 20.59
C LEU A 30 -13.55 34.13 20.91
N LEU A 31 -14.38 33.98 19.87
CA LEU A 31 -15.70 33.34 20.00
C LEU A 31 -15.48 31.86 20.34
N GLU A 32 -16.13 31.37 21.39
CA GLU A 32 -16.14 29.95 21.80
C GLU A 32 -17.51 29.30 21.62
N GLY A 33 -18.59 30.09 21.64
CA GLY A 33 -19.93 29.57 21.40
C GLY A 33 -20.96 30.63 21.00
N SER A 34 -21.98 30.19 20.27
CA SER A 34 -23.13 31.02 19.88
C SER A 34 -24.43 30.20 20.01
N TRP A 35 -25.49 30.80 20.56
CA TRP A 35 -26.81 30.16 20.67
C TRP A 35 -27.93 31.20 20.76
N MET A 36 -29.17 30.73 20.67
CA MET A 36 -30.37 31.56 20.73
C MET A 36 -31.12 31.39 22.05
N VAL A 37 -31.75 32.46 22.52
CA VAL A 37 -32.63 32.48 23.70
C VAL A 37 -33.99 33.09 23.38
N SER A 38 -35.05 32.59 24.00
CA SER A 38 -36.40 33.16 23.96
C SER A 38 -37.05 32.98 25.33
N ASP A 39 -37.60 34.07 25.89
CA ASP A 39 -38.26 34.06 27.21
C ASP A 39 -37.38 33.42 28.31
N ASP A 40 -36.09 33.77 28.29
CA ASP A 40 -35.02 33.25 29.17
C ASP A 40 -34.66 31.76 28.99
N ASP A 41 -35.35 31.04 28.11
CA ASP A 41 -35.02 29.67 27.72
C ASP A 41 -34.04 29.62 26.54
N ILE A 42 -33.10 28.68 26.59
CA ILE A 42 -32.19 28.38 25.47
C ILE A 42 -32.95 27.56 24.42
N ILE A 43 -32.88 27.98 23.16
CA ILE A 43 -33.63 27.37 22.06
C ILE A 43 -32.76 27.06 20.83
N GLY A 44 -33.20 26.06 20.06
CA GLY A 44 -32.62 25.70 18.77
C GLY A 44 -31.22 25.09 18.86
N GLU A 45 -30.39 25.45 17.89
CA GLU A 45 -29.01 24.99 17.77
C GLU A 45 -28.02 25.92 18.52
N PHE A 46 -26.89 25.36 18.93
CA PHE A 46 -25.70 26.10 19.29
C PHE A 46 -24.53 25.74 18.40
N GLU A 47 -23.62 26.69 18.24
CA GLU A 47 -22.35 26.53 17.56
C GLU A 47 -21.20 26.56 18.57
N ARG A 48 -20.19 25.73 18.34
CA ARG A 48 -18.92 25.77 19.08
C ARG A 48 -17.79 26.17 18.17
N PHE A 49 -16.85 26.91 18.74
CA PHE A 49 -15.71 27.47 18.04
C PHE A 49 -14.42 27.14 18.79
N HIS A 50 -13.35 26.94 18.03
CA HIS A 50 -12.00 26.78 18.56
C HIS A 50 -11.04 27.53 17.64
N ASP A 51 -10.11 28.29 18.22
CA ASP A 51 -9.16 29.15 17.50
C ASP A 51 -9.83 30.07 16.45
N GLY A 52 -11.06 30.51 16.73
CA GLY A 52 -11.84 31.38 15.84
C GLY A 52 -12.53 30.64 14.67
N CYS A 53 -12.40 29.31 14.56
CA CYS A 53 -13.08 28.50 13.56
C CYS A 53 -14.26 27.75 14.18
N ALA A 54 -15.40 27.74 13.48
CA ALA A 54 -16.52 26.88 13.85
C ALA A 54 -16.06 25.42 13.80
N GLN A 55 -16.34 24.67 14.86
CA GLN A 55 -16.01 23.25 14.99
C GLN A 55 -17.22 22.40 14.66
N TYR A 56 -18.36 22.70 15.28
CA TYR A 56 -19.61 22.03 15.03
C TYR A 56 -20.81 22.87 15.45
N ARG A 57 -21.97 22.46 14.94
CA ARG A 57 -23.29 22.92 15.38
C ARG A 57 -24.15 21.74 15.83
N GLN A 58 -24.98 21.94 16.84
CA GLN A 58 -25.82 20.90 17.45
C GLN A 58 -27.07 21.48 18.11
N GLU A 59 -28.15 20.70 18.19
CA GLU A 59 -29.35 21.06 18.96
C GLU A 59 -29.22 20.81 20.46
N TRP A 60 -29.68 21.77 21.28
CA TRP A 60 -29.67 21.65 22.74
C TRP A 60 -30.50 20.48 23.26
N LYS A 61 -31.67 20.22 22.65
CA LYS A 61 -32.61 19.17 23.12
C LYS A 61 -32.02 17.77 23.03
N GLN A 62 -31.15 17.52 22.05
CA GLN A 62 -30.52 16.22 21.83
C GLN A 62 -29.47 15.87 22.89
N LEU A 63 -28.96 16.84 23.66
CA LEU A 63 -27.99 16.56 24.74
C LEU A 63 -28.57 15.70 25.88
N MET A 64 -29.90 15.54 25.92
CA MET A 64 -30.59 14.67 26.88
C MET A 64 -30.81 13.25 26.34
N GLU A 65 -30.46 13.01 25.08
CA GLU A 65 -30.64 11.72 24.41
C GLU A 65 -29.41 10.83 24.59
N LYS A 66 -29.60 9.51 24.39
CA LYS A 66 -28.50 8.54 24.47
C LYS A 66 -27.42 8.80 23.40
N ASN A 67 -27.86 9.24 22.22
CA ASN A 67 -27.01 9.66 21.12
C ASN A 67 -27.50 11.01 20.64
N TRP A 68 -26.60 11.87 20.19
CA TRP A 68 -26.97 13.13 19.54
C TRP A 68 -26.31 13.26 18.18
N VAL A 69 -26.88 14.14 17.35
CA VAL A 69 -26.32 14.49 16.06
C VAL A 69 -25.67 15.86 16.12
N ARG A 70 -24.48 15.98 15.54
CA ARG A 70 -23.85 17.27 15.29
C ARG A 70 -23.43 17.40 13.84
N THR A 71 -23.41 18.62 13.35
CA THR A 71 -22.85 18.98 12.04
C THR A 71 -21.47 19.56 12.27
N VAL A 72 -20.42 18.84 11.86
CA VAL A 72 -19.02 19.25 12.01
C VAL A 72 -18.54 20.00 10.78
N ASN A 73 -17.70 20.99 11.01
CA ASN A 73 -17.10 21.81 9.96
C ASN A 73 -15.89 21.09 9.34
N GLY A 74 -16.10 20.38 8.23
CA GLY A 74 -15.02 19.78 7.45
C GLY A 74 -14.41 20.77 6.46
N ARG A 75 -13.15 20.51 6.05
CA ARG A 75 -12.40 21.41 5.14
C ARG A 75 -13.05 21.57 3.77
N GLU A 76 -13.65 20.50 3.24
CA GLU A 76 -14.35 20.55 1.94
C GLU A 76 -15.85 20.77 2.08
N SER A 77 -16.45 20.24 3.14
CA SER A 77 -17.89 20.34 3.40
C SER A 77 -18.21 20.04 4.86
N CYS A 78 -19.38 20.48 5.31
CA CYS A 78 -19.94 20.04 6.58
C CYS A 78 -20.34 18.57 6.52
N ILE A 79 -20.09 17.83 7.61
CA ILE A 79 -20.41 16.41 7.72
C ILE A 79 -21.23 16.19 8.99
N ARG A 80 -22.21 15.28 8.99
CA ARG A 80 -22.96 14.95 10.19
C ARG A 80 -22.35 13.75 10.91
N GLU A 81 -22.40 13.80 12.24
CA GLU A 81 -21.90 12.76 13.13
C GLU A 81 -22.95 12.36 14.15
N ILE A 82 -23.04 11.06 14.44
CA ILE A 82 -23.75 10.54 15.62
C ILE A 82 -22.72 10.31 16.72
N VAL A 83 -22.97 10.89 17.88
CA VAL A 83 -22.10 10.80 19.05
C VAL A 83 -22.83 10.09 20.18
N GLU A 84 -22.17 9.12 20.82
CA GLU A 84 -22.69 8.43 21.99
C GLU A 84 -22.51 9.30 23.24
N ALA A 85 -23.59 9.56 23.98
CA ALA A 85 -23.60 10.55 25.05
C ALA A 85 -22.69 10.24 26.23
N ASN A 86 -22.60 8.97 26.62
CA ASN A 86 -21.84 8.56 27.81
C ASN A 86 -20.33 8.64 27.60
N THR A 87 -19.87 8.48 26.36
CA THR A 87 -18.44 8.41 26.02
C THR A 87 -17.96 9.60 25.20
N GLU A 88 -18.89 10.42 24.69
CA GLU A 88 -18.66 11.50 23.74
C GLU A 88 -17.95 11.04 22.46
N ARG A 89 -18.04 9.75 22.12
CA ARG A 89 -17.38 9.16 20.96
C ARG A 89 -18.26 9.20 19.73
N VAL A 90 -17.64 9.51 18.60
CA VAL A 90 -18.29 9.43 17.29
C VAL A 90 -18.43 7.96 16.89
N ILE A 91 -19.67 7.50 16.77
CA ILE A 91 -20.01 6.12 16.38
C ILE A 91 -20.43 6.03 14.91
N TYR A 92 -20.83 7.15 14.31
CA TYR A 92 -21.17 7.23 12.89
C TYR A 92 -20.83 8.61 12.32
N ARG A 93 -20.35 8.63 11.07
CA ARG A 93 -20.10 9.85 10.29
C ARG A 93 -20.64 9.66 8.87
N GLY A 94 -21.49 10.56 8.39
CA GLY A 94 -22.01 10.46 7.03
C GLY A 94 -23.38 11.10 6.86
N GLY A 95 -24.15 10.53 5.94
CA GLY A 95 -25.52 10.94 5.68
C GLY A 95 -26.44 10.58 6.84
N ILE A 96 -27.14 11.60 7.32
CA ILE A 96 -28.13 11.50 8.39
C ILE A 96 -29.32 12.33 7.91
N ASP A 97 -30.53 11.82 8.10
CA ASP A 97 -31.76 12.53 7.73
C ASP A 97 -32.22 13.51 8.84
N GLU A 98 -33.33 14.20 8.62
CA GLU A 98 -33.88 15.17 9.58
C GLU A 98 -34.35 14.53 10.90
N THR A 99 -34.65 13.22 10.89
CA THR A 99 -35.06 12.47 12.07
C THR A 99 -33.88 12.00 12.92
N GLY A 100 -32.66 12.08 12.37
CA GLY A 100 -31.44 11.58 12.99
C GLY A 100 -31.08 10.15 12.60
N ALA A 101 -31.83 9.52 11.70
CA ALA A 101 -31.53 8.18 11.20
C ALA A 101 -30.40 8.23 10.16
N ARG A 102 -29.58 7.17 10.11
CA ARG A 102 -28.54 7.02 9.09
C ARG A 102 -29.18 6.85 7.73
N ASP A 103 -28.84 7.71 6.78
CA ASP A 103 -29.43 7.75 5.44
C ASP A 103 -28.41 8.23 4.41
N GLY A 104 -28.14 7.43 3.37
CA GLY A 104 -27.09 7.67 2.39
C GLY A 104 -25.74 7.05 2.76
N ARG A 105 -24.65 7.58 2.21
CA ARG A 105 -23.29 7.05 2.45
C ARG A 105 -22.77 7.46 3.83
N GLY A 106 -22.10 6.55 4.53
CA GLY A 106 -21.42 6.87 5.78
C GLY A 106 -20.44 5.81 6.27
N ILE A 107 -19.95 6.02 7.49
CA ILE A 107 -18.95 5.19 8.15
C ILE A 107 -19.41 4.95 9.58
N GLU A 108 -19.52 3.69 9.97
CA GLU A 108 -19.71 3.24 11.35
C GLU A 108 -18.35 2.94 11.99
N PHE A 109 -18.18 3.31 13.25
CA PHE A 109 -16.94 3.15 14.02
C PHE A 109 -17.17 2.26 15.24
N ASP A 110 -16.19 1.43 15.60
CA ASP A 110 -16.29 0.53 16.77
C ASP A 110 -16.02 1.25 18.10
N TYR A 111 -15.21 2.31 18.08
CA TYR A 111 -14.81 3.03 19.29
C TYR A 111 -14.76 4.53 19.04
N ASP A 112 -13.92 4.98 18.10
CA ASP A 112 -13.79 6.37 17.70
C ASP A 112 -13.40 6.45 16.21
N LEU A 113 -13.15 7.66 15.73
CA LEU A 113 -12.78 7.95 14.35
C LEU A 113 -11.52 7.20 13.86
N THR A 114 -10.69 6.68 14.76
CA THR A 114 -9.47 5.92 14.42
C THR A 114 -9.76 4.44 14.15
N LYS A 115 -10.95 3.95 14.50
CA LYS A 115 -11.36 2.55 14.35
C LYS A 115 -12.63 2.45 13.51
N PRO A 116 -12.54 2.73 12.19
CA PRO A 116 -13.65 2.46 11.29
C PRO A 116 -13.96 0.95 11.33
N LYS A 117 -15.23 0.63 11.14
CA LYS A 117 -15.75 -0.75 11.18
C LYS A 117 -16.38 -1.12 9.85
N ILE A 118 -17.30 -0.28 9.38
CA ILE A 118 -18.07 -0.46 8.14
C ILE A 118 -18.18 0.89 7.43
N GLU A 119 -17.95 0.90 6.13
CA GLU A 119 -18.42 1.95 5.23
C GLU A 119 -19.50 1.37 4.31
N GLY A 120 -20.58 2.11 4.09
CA GLY A 120 -21.72 1.60 3.35
C GLY A 120 -22.71 2.65 2.88
N TYR A 121 -23.89 2.18 2.48
CA TYR A 121 -25.08 2.99 2.27
C TYR A 121 -26.18 2.53 3.21
N TRP A 122 -26.79 3.47 3.92
CA TRP A 122 -27.90 3.25 4.85
C TRP A 122 -29.18 3.86 4.28
N GLU A 123 -30.32 3.29 4.68
CA GLU A 123 -31.65 3.83 4.43
C GLU A 123 -32.46 3.60 5.70
N GLY A 124 -32.81 4.68 6.41
CA GLY A 124 -33.52 4.62 7.69
C GLY A 124 -32.86 3.67 8.70
N ASP A 125 -31.57 3.88 9.01
CA ASP A 125 -30.74 3.06 9.90
C ASP A 125 -30.44 1.62 9.44
N LYS A 126 -31.02 1.17 8.33
CA LYS A 126 -30.75 -0.15 7.77
C LYS A 126 -29.60 -0.07 6.77
N LEU A 127 -28.51 -0.79 7.04
CA LEU A 127 -27.40 -0.95 6.10
C LEU A 127 -27.87 -1.73 4.87
N LYS A 128 -27.87 -1.08 3.70
CA LYS A 128 -28.29 -1.66 2.41
C LYS A 128 -27.13 -2.18 1.58
N ARG A 129 -25.98 -1.53 1.66
CA ARG A 129 -24.81 -1.92 0.87
C ARG A 129 -23.53 -1.67 1.65
N ILE A 130 -22.61 -2.61 1.58
CA ILE A 130 -21.29 -2.53 2.20
C ILE A 130 -20.29 -2.12 1.11
N LEU A 131 -19.62 -0.99 1.30
CA LEU A 131 -18.51 -0.57 0.45
C LEU A 131 -17.21 -1.15 0.97
N ARG A 132 -17.00 -1.07 2.29
CA ARG A 132 -15.76 -1.47 2.93
C ARG A 132 -16.00 -2.05 4.33
N LEU A 133 -15.20 -3.05 4.69
CA LEU A 133 -15.09 -3.59 6.04
C LEU A 133 -13.67 -3.36 6.55
N PHE A 134 -13.55 -3.09 7.84
CA PHE A 134 -12.27 -2.76 8.45
C PHE A 134 -11.96 -3.69 9.62
N LYS A 135 -10.71 -4.16 9.69
CA LYS A 135 -10.19 -4.95 10.80
C LYS A 135 -8.75 -4.52 11.10
N GLY A 136 -8.60 -3.64 12.08
CA GLY A 136 -7.31 -3.03 12.40
C GLY A 136 -6.81 -2.21 11.21
N LYS A 137 -5.66 -2.57 10.65
CA LYS A 137 -5.08 -1.89 9.48
C LYS A 137 -5.55 -2.44 8.14
N ILE A 138 -6.38 -3.49 8.14
CA ILE A 138 -6.83 -4.16 6.91
C ILE A 138 -8.22 -3.69 6.53
N MET A 139 -8.38 -3.41 5.24
CA MET A 139 -9.62 -3.04 4.55
C MET A 139 -9.98 -4.14 3.55
N THR A 140 -11.23 -4.59 3.61
CA THR A 140 -11.88 -5.37 2.56
C THR A 140 -12.79 -4.43 1.78
N GLU A 141 -12.52 -4.21 0.50
CA GLU A 141 -13.28 -3.30 -0.37
C GLU A 141 -14.10 -4.09 -1.39
N PHE A 142 -15.36 -3.68 -1.59
CA PHE A 142 -16.33 -4.32 -2.47
C PHE A 142 -16.67 -3.43 -3.67
N CYS A 143 -17.18 -4.05 -4.74
CA CYS A 143 -17.70 -3.30 -5.88
C CYS A 143 -18.94 -2.48 -5.47
N ASN A 144 -18.99 -1.22 -5.91
CA ASN A 144 -20.07 -0.27 -5.58
C ASN A 144 -21.27 -0.33 -6.56
N THR A 145 -21.34 -1.34 -7.44
CA THR A 145 -22.41 -1.40 -8.45
C THR A 145 -23.61 -2.24 -8.02
N GLU A 146 -23.45 -3.13 -7.04
CA GLU A 146 -24.47 -4.13 -6.68
C GLU A 146 -24.78 -4.13 -5.18
N ASP A 147 -25.96 -4.62 -4.81
CA ASP A 147 -26.32 -4.91 -3.42
C ASP A 147 -25.57 -6.17 -2.96
N ASN A 148 -24.87 -6.05 -1.83
CA ASN A 148 -24.10 -7.13 -1.23
C ASN A 148 -24.51 -7.40 0.23
N SER A 149 -25.77 -7.13 0.56
CA SER A 149 -26.37 -7.43 1.85
C SER A 149 -26.30 -8.93 2.17
N GLU A 150 -26.47 -9.81 1.18
CA GLU A 150 -26.27 -11.26 1.34
C GLU A 150 -24.78 -11.61 1.40
N VAL A 151 -24.40 -12.49 2.34
CA VAL A 151 -22.98 -12.84 2.54
C VAL A 151 -22.39 -13.51 1.30
N SER A 152 -23.18 -14.32 0.58
CA SER A 152 -22.73 -15.03 -0.62
C SER A 152 -22.45 -14.12 -1.83
N SER A 153 -22.96 -12.88 -1.84
CA SER A 153 -22.66 -11.91 -2.91
C SER A 153 -21.50 -10.97 -2.55
N ARG A 154 -20.89 -11.10 -1.37
CA ARG A 154 -19.78 -10.26 -0.91
C ARG A 154 -18.45 -10.74 -1.46
N ILE A 155 -18.23 -10.54 -2.75
CA ILE A 155 -16.94 -10.79 -3.39
C ILE A 155 -16.14 -9.47 -3.37
N PRO A 156 -15.03 -9.39 -2.63
CA PRO A 156 -14.23 -8.17 -2.60
C PRO A 156 -13.54 -7.94 -3.94
N ILE A 157 -13.19 -6.69 -4.21
CA ILE A 157 -12.30 -6.29 -5.31
C ILE A 157 -10.89 -5.97 -4.82
N TYR A 158 -10.74 -5.75 -3.51
CA TYR A 158 -9.45 -5.51 -2.87
C TYR A 158 -9.46 -5.98 -1.41
N TYR A 159 -8.34 -6.53 -0.97
CA TYR A 159 -8.08 -6.91 0.41
C TYR A 159 -6.67 -6.49 0.79
N GLY A 160 -6.50 -5.58 1.74
CA GLY A 160 -5.17 -5.10 2.10
C GLY A 160 -5.16 -3.90 3.02
N GLU A 161 -3.99 -3.34 3.24
CA GLU A 161 -3.79 -2.16 4.07
C GLU A 161 -4.41 -0.90 3.44
N TYR A 162 -4.72 0.08 4.29
CA TYR A 162 -5.33 1.33 3.87
C TYR A 162 -4.83 2.51 4.67
N GLN A 163 -5.09 3.70 4.13
CA GLN A 163 -4.93 4.97 4.83
C GLN A 163 -6.27 5.71 4.81
N TYR A 164 -6.66 6.29 5.94
CA TYR A 164 -7.82 7.18 6.02
C TYR A 164 -7.42 8.58 5.59
N ASP A 165 -8.14 9.11 4.61
CA ASP A 165 -8.07 10.50 4.18
C ASP A 165 -9.19 11.28 4.86
N GLU A 166 -8.84 11.96 5.95
CA GLU A 166 -9.76 12.78 6.75
C GLU A 166 -10.35 13.96 5.96
N VAL A 167 -9.60 14.49 4.98
CA VAL A 167 -10.01 15.67 4.21
C VAL A 167 -11.20 15.32 3.32
N HIS A 168 -11.08 14.21 2.58
CA HIS A 168 -12.11 13.74 1.66
C HIS A 168 -13.07 12.72 2.31
N ASN A 169 -12.90 12.42 3.59
CA ASN A 169 -13.65 11.41 4.33
C ASN A 169 -13.72 10.06 3.57
N SER A 170 -12.56 9.58 3.13
CA SER A 170 -12.43 8.41 2.25
C SER A 170 -11.26 7.51 2.66
N PHE A 171 -11.25 6.27 2.18
CA PHE A 171 -10.18 5.31 2.46
C PHE A 171 -9.47 4.99 1.16
N ILE A 172 -8.15 5.17 1.17
CA ILE A 172 -7.28 4.92 0.02
C ILE A 172 -6.44 3.68 0.30
N ARG A 173 -6.22 2.84 -0.73
CA ARG A 173 -5.34 1.68 -0.65
C ARG A 173 -3.91 2.14 -0.35
N HIS A 174 -3.27 1.58 0.66
CA HIS A 174 -1.92 2.01 1.07
C HIS A 174 -1.24 0.88 1.85
N GLY A 175 0.00 0.52 1.49
CA GLY A 175 0.69 -0.65 2.03
C GLY A 175 0.40 -1.90 1.20
N LYS A 176 0.54 -3.08 1.82
CA LYS A 176 0.38 -4.37 1.13
C LYS A 176 -1.08 -4.71 0.87
N GLY A 177 -1.37 -5.34 -0.27
CA GLY A 177 -2.72 -5.83 -0.55
C GLY A 177 -2.83 -6.72 -1.78
N SER A 178 -4.05 -7.21 -2.02
CA SER A 178 -4.37 -8.09 -3.13
C SER A 178 -5.58 -7.58 -3.89
N LEU A 179 -5.55 -7.69 -5.22
CA LEU A 179 -6.70 -7.52 -6.08
C LEU A 179 -7.40 -8.87 -6.24
N ILE A 180 -8.70 -8.87 -5.98
CA ILE A 180 -9.49 -10.10 -5.89
C ILE A 180 -10.43 -10.18 -7.09
N ASN A 181 -10.47 -11.36 -7.71
CA ASN A 181 -11.28 -11.64 -8.88
C ASN A 181 -12.72 -12.04 -8.51
N ILE A 182 -13.56 -12.22 -9.53
CA ILE A 182 -14.98 -12.57 -9.38
C ILE A 182 -15.23 -13.92 -8.70
N LYS A 183 -14.21 -14.76 -8.51
CA LYS A 183 -14.31 -16.03 -7.77
C LYS A 183 -13.86 -15.89 -6.31
N GLY A 184 -13.48 -14.68 -5.87
CA GLY A 184 -12.93 -14.45 -4.53
C GLY A 184 -11.47 -14.86 -4.38
N ILE A 185 -10.74 -14.99 -5.49
CA ILE A 185 -9.35 -15.44 -5.52
C ILE A 185 -8.45 -14.26 -5.91
N ALA A 186 -7.26 -14.15 -5.31
CA ALA A 186 -6.31 -13.10 -5.67
C ALA A 186 -5.73 -13.34 -7.09
N ASP A 187 -5.85 -12.33 -7.96
CA ASP A 187 -5.18 -12.29 -9.27
C ASP A 187 -3.84 -11.56 -9.18
N ARG A 188 -3.72 -10.59 -8.26
CA ARG A 188 -2.52 -9.78 -8.06
C ARG A 188 -2.30 -9.51 -6.60
N GLU A 189 -1.04 -9.44 -6.21
CA GLU A 189 -0.62 -8.95 -4.89
C GLU A 189 0.48 -7.91 -5.07
N GLY A 190 0.49 -6.89 -4.23
CA GLY A 190 1.47 -5.81 -4.37
C GLY A 190 1.48 -4.82 -3.22
N GLU A 191 2.10 -3.68 -3.49
CA GLU A 191 2.13 -2.52 -2.59
C GLU A 191 1.48 -1.30 -3.25
N TRP A 192 0.79 -0.51 -2.43
CA TRP A 192 0.14 0.75 -2.82
C TRP A 192 0.72 1.90 -2.02
N GLU A 193 0.96 3.02 -2.70
CA GLU A 193 1.27 4.29 -2.06
C GLU A 193 0.18 5.30 -2.41
N LYS A 194 -0.67 5.61 -1.42
CA LYS A 194 -1.76 6.60 -1.54
C LYS A 194 -2.69 6.32 -2.75
N GLY A 195 -3.11 5.07 -2.88
CA GLY A 195 -3.96 4.60 -3.97
C GLY A 195 -3.21 4.25 -5.25
N ILE A 196 -1.92 4.59 -5.37
CA ILE A 196 -1.12 4.34 -6.56
C ILE A 196 -0.38 2.99 -6.42
N PRO A 197 -0.55 2.07 -7.37
CA PRO A 197 0.18 0.81 -7.40
C PRO A 197 1.70 0.99 -7.64
N SER A 198 2.58 0.39 -6.81
CA SER A 198 4.05 0.47 -6.96
C SER A 198 4.71 -0.81 -7.53
N THR A 199 4.45 -1.98 -6.95
CA THR A 199 5.01 -3.29 -7.36
C THR A 199 3.95 -4.38 -7.28
N PHE A 200 3.90 -5.29 -8.27
CA PHE A 200 2.90 -6.38 -8.32
C PHE A 200 3.52 -7.72 -8.67
N PHE A 201 2.93 -8.78 -8.11
CA PHE A 201 3.06 -10.15 -8.54
C PHE A 201 1.73 -10.60 -9.11
N GLU A 202 1.75 -11.19 -10.30
CA GLU A 202 0.58 -11.86 -10.89
C GLU A 202 0.44 -13.26 -10.28
N LEU A 203 -0.80 -13.64 -9.97
CA LEU A 203 -1.14 -14.95 -9.42
C LEU A 203 -2.04 -15.71 -10.39
N THR A 204 -1.88 -17.02 -10.43
CA THR A 204 -2.76 -17.94 -11.18
C THR A 204 -3.57 -18.74 -10.17
N ASP A 205 -4.89 -18.55 -10.14
CA ASP A 205 -5.79 -19.19 -9.17
C ASP A 205 -5.32 -19.02 -7.71
N GLY A 206 -4.80 -17.83 -7.37
CA GLY A 206 -4.35 -17.50 -6.01
C GLY A 206 -2.97 -18.03 -5.65
N TRP A 207 -2.28 -18.69 -6.58
CA TRP A 207 -0.90 -19.11 -6.44
C TRP A 207 0.02 -18.10 -7.10
N TYR A 208 1.11 -17.72 -6.43
CA TYR A 208 2.25 -17.17 -7.16
C TYR A 208 2.63 -18.16 -8.26
N LYS A 209 3.09 -17.67 -9.40
CA LYS A 209 3.70 -18.51 -10.43
C LYS A 209 4.99 -19.13 -9.88
N VAL A 210 4.83 -20.18 -9.08
CA VAL A 210 5.89 -21.12 -8.75
C VAL A 210 5.82 -22.16 -9.85
N ASP A 211 6.24 -21.77 -11.05
CA ASP A 211 6.51 -22.75 -12.08
C ASP A 211 7.44 -23.80 -11.47
N ASP A 212 7.08 -25.08 -11.59
CA ASP A 212 7.90 -26.20 -11.12
C ASP A 212 9.34 -25.95 -11.53
N ASN A 213 10.22 -25.79 -10.53
CA ASN A 213 11.62 -25.51 -10.79
C ASN A 213 12.16 -26.59 -11.74
N PRO A 214 12.57 -26.23 -12.97
CA PRO A 214 12.99 -27.22 -13.96
C PRO A 214 14.17 -28.05 -13.45
N LEU A 215 14.97 -27.44 -12.56
CA LEU A 215 16.02 -28.11 -11.82
C LEU A 215 15.35 -29.04 -10.81
N LYS A 216 15.36 -30.34 -11.08
CA LYS A 216 14.86 -31.38 -10.15
C LYS A 216 15.96 -31.90 -9.23
N ASN A 217 16.92 -31.03 -8.88
CA ASN A 217 18.02 -31.38 -7.99
C ASN A 217 17.51 -31.50 -6.53
N GLN A 218 18.24 -32.25 -5.71
CA GLN A 218 17.94 -32.30 -4.27
C GLN A 218 18.33 -30.96 -3.63
N SER A 219 17.54 -30.48 -2.67
CA SER A 219 17.78 -29.19 -1.98
C SER A 219 19.15 -29.10 -1.28
N ASP A 220 19.77 -30.23 -0.95
CA ASP A 220 21.08 -30.33 -0.31
C ASP A 220 22.25 -30.52 -1.30
N SER A 221 21.98 -30.46 -2.60
CA SER A 221 23.01 -30.55 -3.65
C SER A 221 24.02 -29.41 -3.51
N LYS A 222 25.31 -29.77 -3.44
CA LYS A 222 26.42 -28.80 -3.43
C LYS A 222 26.76 -28.26 -4.81
N ILE A 223 26.45 -29.02 -5.86
CA ILE A 223 26.76 -28.66 -7.24
C ILE A 223 25.47 -28.76 -8.04
N ILE A 224 25.11 -27.67 -8.72
CA ILE A 224 24.00 -27.62 -9.65
C ILE A 224 24.59 -27.48 -11.05
N VAL A 225 24.31 -28.46 -11.91
CA VAL A 225 24.76 -28.43 -13.30
C VAL A 225 23.55 -28.50 -14.21
N VAL A 226 23.39 -27.49 -15.05
CA VAL A 226 22.42 -27.44 -16.15
C VAL A 226 23.17 -27.66 -17.44
N LYS A 227 22.85 -28.71 -18.18
CA LYS A 227 23.48 -28.95 -19.49
C LYS A 227 22.98 -27.92 -20.50
N SER A 228 23.80 -27.62 -21.52
CA SER A 228 23.39 -26.74 -22.61
C SER A 228 22.08 -27.24 -23.25
N HIS A 229 21.17 -26.31 -23.56
CA HIS A 229 19.83 -26.58 -24.12
C HIS A 229 18.86 -27.41 -23.26
N ALA A 230 19.21 -27.80 -22.03
CA ALA A 230 18.36 -28.64 -21.19
C ALA A 230 16.98 -28.02 -20.86
N PHE A 231 16.95 -26.70 -20.70
CA PHE A 231 15.77 -25.91 -20.33
C PHE A 231 15.63 -24.68 -21.22
N LYS A 232 15.89 -24.83 -22.53
CA LYS A 232 15.83 -23.74 -23.52
C LYS A 232 14.53 -22.94 -23.41
N GLU A 233 13.39 -23.63 -23.38
CA GLU A 233 12.04 -23.05 -23.41
C GLU A 233 11.45 -22.78 -22.02
N ALA A 234 12.17 -23.04 -20.93
CA ALA A 234 11.63 -22.87 -19.58
C ALA A 234 11.27 -21.40 -19.31
N SER A 235 10.06 -21.17 -18.80
CA SER A 235 9.53 -19.86 -18.41
C SER A 235 9.96 -19.43 -17.01
N SER A 236 10.52 -20.35 -16.22
CA SER A 236 10.98 -20.08 -14.87
C SER A 236 12.37 -20.65 -14.60
N PHE A 237 13.00 -20.01 -13.63
CA PHE A 237 14.27 -20.42 -13.07
C PHE A 237 14.34 -19.92 -11.63
N ASN A 238 14.39 -20.83 -10.66
CA ASN A 238 14.40 -20.47 -9.25
C ASN A 238 15.48 -21.27 -8.50
N LEU A 239 16.45 -20.57 -7.91
CA LEU A 239 17.55 -21.20 -7.17
C LEU A 239 17.38 -21.14 -5.64
N SER A 240 16.31 -20.52 -5.14
CA SER A 240 16.12 -20.23 -3.71
C SER A 240 16.11 -21.47 -2.82
N HIS A 241 15.74 -22.64 -3.36
CA HIS A 241 15.71 -23.91 -2.61
C HIS A 241 17.09 -24.56 -2.45
N TYR A 242 18.12 -24.13 -3.18
CA TYR A 242 19.44 -24.75 -3.21
C TYR A 242 20.46 -24.05 -2.33
N LYS A 243 20.09 -23.68 -1.10
CA LYS A 243 20.92 -22.88 -0.19
C LYS A 243 22.27 -23.51 0.18
N LYS A 244 22.46 -24.82 -0.07
CA LYS A 244 23.73 -25.54 0.14
C LYS A 244 24.60 -25.61 -1.11
N ALA A 245 24.15 -25.09 -2.25
CA ALA A 245 24.94 -25.10 -3.48
C ALA A 245 26.19 -24.23 -3.31
N GLU A 246 27.35 -24.83 -3.53
CA GLU A 246 28.67 -24.21 -3.57
C GLU A 246 29.03 -23.80 -5.01
N THR A 247 28.51 -24.54 -6.00
CA THR A 247 28.77 -24.31 -7.43
C THR A 247 27.48 -24.40 -8.24
N ILE A 248 27.26 -23.40 -9.11
CA ILE A 248 26.17 -23.39 -10.09
C ILE A 248 26.77 -23.20 -11.47
N GLU A 249 26.55 -24.17 -12.33
CA GLU A 249 26.99 -24.18 -13.72
C GLU A 249 25.79 -24.31 -14.64
N ILE A 250 25.52 -23.26 -15.40
CA ILE A 250 24.49 -23.23 -16.44
C ILE A 250 25.19 -23.30 -17.78
N GLY A 251 24.99 -24.38 -18.53
CA GLY A 251 25.46 -24.50 -19.91
C GLY A 251 24.70 -23.55 -20.84
N GLY A 252 25.21 -23.36 -22.06
CA GLY A 252 24.65 -22.39 -23.00
C GLY A 252 23.23 -22.67 -23.49
N HIS A 253 22.58 -21.65 -24.04
CA HIS A 253 21.25 -21.71 -24.66
C HIS A 253 20.13 -22.24 -23.76
N ASN A 254 20.09 -21.80 -22.50
CA ASN A 254 19.02 -22.12 -21.54
C ASN A 254 18.17 -20.91 -21.17
N PHE A 255 16.94 -21.15 -20.69
CA PHE A 255 16.08 -20.16 -20.03
C PHE A 255 15.70 -18.94 -20.90
N GLN A 256 15.46 -19.15 -22.19
CA GLN A 256 15.18 -18.05 -23.13
C GLN A 256 13.88 -17.31 -22.81
N ASN A 257 12.94 -17.92 -22.06
CA ASN A 257 11.66 -17.32 -21.71
C ASN A 257 11.66 -16.66 -20.31
N VAL A 258 12.76 -16.75 -19.57
CA VAL A 258 12.88 -16.14 -18.22
C VAL A 258 13.23 -14.66 -18.35
N ASP A 259 12.45 -13.79 -17.70
CA ASP A 259 12.70 -12.34 -17.68
C ASP A 259 13.43 -11.86 -16.42
N HIS A 260 13.47 -12.66 -15.35
CA HIS A 260 14.07 -12.26 -14.06
C HIS A 260 15.02 -13.34 -13.59
N PHE A 261 16.29 -12.98 -13.40
CA PHE A 261 17.29 -13.84 -12.81
C PHE A 261 17.70 -13.27 -11.46
N GLU A 262 17.49 -14.05 -10.40
CA GLU A 262 17.84 -13.65 -9.05
C GLU A 262 18.59 -14.77 -8.32
N ILE A 263 19.72 -14.40 -7.72
CA ILE A 263 20.42 -15.18 -6.70
C ILE A 263 20.55 -14.28 -5.47
N SER A 264 19.84 -14.63 -4.40
CA SER A 264 19.86 -13.86 -3.16
C SER A 264 20.05 -14.75 -1.93
N GLY A 265 20.93 -14.33 -1.02
CA GLY A 265 21.15 -15.00 0.27
C GLY A 265 21.60 -16.46 0.14
N MET A 266 22.46 -16.76 -0.84
CA MET A 266 23.06 -18.10 -1.03
C MET A 266 24.48 -18.11 -0.47
N ASP A 267 24.58 -18.06 0.86
CA ASP A 267 25.87 -17.93 1.56
C ASP A 267 26.86 -19.07 1.31
N ALA A 268 26.42 -20.27 0.90
CA ALA A 268 27.32 -21.37 0.54
C ALA A 268 27.95 -21.23 -0.86
N LEU A 269 27.35 -20.42 -1.74
CA LEU A 269 27.73 -20.31 -3.14
C LEU A 269 29.10 -19.66 -3.28
N GLN A 270 29.99 -20.32 -4.02
CA GLN A 270 31.36 -19.88 -4.29
C GLN A 270 31.58 -19.55 -5.75
N THR A 271 30.96 -20.31 -6.66
CA THR A 271 31.12 -20.14 -8.10
C THR A 271 29.78 -20.15 -8.83
N LEU A 272 29.61 -19.17 -9.72
CA LEU A 272 28.50 -19.08 -10.67
C LEU A 272 29.08 -18.99 -12.08
N SER A 273 28.66 -19.91 -12.94
CA SER A 273 29.01 -19.90 -14.36
C SER A 273 27.74 -20.00 -15.20
N ILE A 274 27.61 -19.10 -16.18
CA ILE A 274 26.50 -19.05 -17.13
C ILE A 274 27.11 -19.11 -18.53
N GLY A 275 26.73 -20.10 -19.31
CA GLY A 275 27.26 -20.33 -20.65
C GLY A 275 26.55 -19.49 -21.71
N ASP A 276 27.15 -19.42 -22.88
CA ASP A 276 26.75 -18.55 -23.98
C ASP A 276 25.25 -18.67 -24.34
N TYR A 277 24.64 -17.55 -24.73
CA TYR A 277 23.24 -17.45 -25.13
C TYR A 277 22.22 -17.93 -24.07
N SER A 278 22.60 -17.98 -22.79
CA SER A 278 21.65 -18.25 -21.70
C SER A 278 20.87 -16.98 -21.37
N PHE A 279 19.57 -17.09 -21.11
CA PHE A 279 18.69 -15.93 -20.93
C PHE A 279 18.71 -14.97 -22.13
N TYR A 280 19.02 -15.48 -23.33
CA TYR A 280 19.04 -14.70 -24.57
C TYR A 280 17.61 -14.47 -25.07
N LYS A 281 17.26 -13.20 -25.32
CA LYS A 281 16.05 -12.81 -26.04
C LYS A 281 16.40 -11.78 -27.10
N ASP A 282 16.07 -12.08 -28.36
CA ASP A 282 16.23 -11.17 -29.50
C ASP A 282 14.97 -10.34 -29.77
N ASP A 283 14.30 -9.93 -28.70
CA ASP A 283 13.17 -9.03 -28.76
C ASP A 283 13.36 -7.90 -27.75
N ARG A 284 12.91 -6.70 -28.14
CA ARG A 284 12.96 -5.50 -27.29
C ARG A 284 11.67 -5.31 -26.48
N GLU A 285 10.71 -6.20 -26.62
CA GLU A 285 9.44 -6.12 -25.92
C GLU A 285 9.67 -6.35 -24.43
N ASN A 286 9.11 -5.48 -23.58
CA ASN A 286 9.27 -5.62 -22.13
C ASN A 286 10.73 -5.66 -21.63
N ARG A 287 11.71 -5.22 -22.43
CA ARG A 287 13.15 -5.24 -22.06
C ARG A 287 13.48 -4.46 -20.79
N PHE A 288 12.64 -3.49 -20.43
CA PHE A 288 12.74 -2.72 -19.19
C PHE A 288 12.13 -3.42 -17.96
N PHE A 289 11.46 -4.55 -18.14
CA PHE A 289 11.05 -5.41 -17.02
C PHE A 289 12.12 -6.47 -16.70
N ARG A 290 13.05 -6.72 -17.62
CA ARG A 290 14.06 -7.77 -17.47
C ARG A 290 15.20 -7.36 -16.54
N THR A 291 15.51 -8.21 -15.56
CA THR A 291 16.44 -7.90 -14.46
C THR A 291 17.35 -9.07 -14.15
N CYS A 292 18.58 -8.75 -13.72
CA CYS A 292 19.55 -9.72 -13.22
C CYS A 292 20.14 -9.19 -11.92
N SER A 293 19.85 -9.85 -10.80
CA SER A 293 20.30 -9.41 -9.49
C SER A 293 21.00 -10.54 -8.75
N ILE A 294 22.24 -10.30 -8.31
CA ILE A 294 23.02 -11.22 -7.48
C ILE A 294 23.38 -10.49 -6.19
N MET A 295 22.77 -10.93 -5.09
CA MET A 295 22.74 -10.19 -3.84
C MET A 295 23.06 -11.07 -2.64
N ASP A 296 23.68 -10.49 -1.61
CA ASP A 296 23.81 -11.08 -0.28
C ASP A 296 24.44 -12.50 -0.27
N CYS A 297 25.40 -12.77 -1.16
CA CYS A 297 26.11 -14.05 -1.23
C CYS A 297 27.54 -13.90 -0.69
N LYS A 298 27.70 -14.16 0.61
CA LYS A 298 28.95 -13.81 1.33
C LYS A 298 30.20 -14.52 0.84
N ASN A 299 30.07 -15.76 0.34
CA ASN A 299 31.21 -16.58 -0.08
C ASN A 299 31.37 -16.65 -1.60
N LEU A 300 30.58 -15.91 -2.39
CA LEU A 300 30.65 -15.94 -3.84
C LEU A 300 31.94 -15.28 -4.31
N ARG A 301 32.85 -16.06 -4.92
CA ARG A 301 34.19 -15.63 -5.35
C ARG A 301 34.28 -15.39 -6.85
N SER A 302 33.57 -16.16 -7.66
CA SER A 302 33.67 -16.09 -9.12
C SER A 302 32.29 -16.06 -9.77
N ILE A 303 32.08 -15.07 -10.64
CA ILE A 303 30.94 -14.98 -11.55
C ILE A 303 31.48 -14.98 -12.98
N LYS A 304 30.98 -15.89 -13.81
CA LYS A 304 31.29 -15.96 -15.24
C LYS A 304 30.00 -15.98 -16.05
N ILE A 305 29.92 -15.11 -17.05
CA ILE A 305 28.76 -14.98 -17.93
C ILE A 305 29.25 -15.04 -19.38
N GLY A 306 28.80 -16.03 -20.13
CA GLY A 306 29.18 -16.27 -21.53
C GLY A 306 28.55 -15.28 -22.50
N ASN A 307 29.05 -15.28 -23.74
CA ASN A 307 28.63 -14.37 -24.80
C ASN A 307 27.12 -14.41 -25.05
N HIS A 308 26.54 -13.26 -25.38
CA HIS A 308 25.12 -13.04 -25.65
C HIS A 308 24.16 -13.41 -24.51
N SER A 309 24.67 -13.74 -23.32
CA SER A 309 23.80 -14.03 -22.19
C SER A 309 23.12 -12.75 -21.71
N PHE A 310 21.86 -12.88 -21.27
CA PHE A 310 21.05 -11.74 -20.81
C PHE A 310 20.92 -10.60 -21.86
N HIS A 311 20.90 -10.94 -23.14
CA HIS A 311 20.66 -9.95 -24.20
C HIS A 311 19.31 -9.23 -23.97
N TYR A 312 19.31 -7.91 -24.07
CA TYR A 312 18.16 -7.04 -23.74
C TYR A 312 17.59 -7.17 -22.32
N PHE A 313 18.38 -7.60 -21.33
CA PHE A 313 18.08 -7.34 -19.92
C PHE A 313 18.41 -5.88 -19.58
N SER A 314 17.61 -4.95 -20.09
CA SER A 314 17.96 -3.52 -20.14
C SER A 314 17.58 -2.70 -18.90
N ASN A 315 16.94 -3.29 -17.89
CA ASN A 315 16.57 -2.54 -16.68
C ASN A 315 17.76 -2.38 -15.73
N ARG A 316 18.13 -3.48 -15.07
CA ARG A 316 19.10 -3.51 -13.98
C ARG A 316 19.90 -4.79 -13.99
N PHE A 317 21.23 -4.62 -13.93
CA PHE A 317 22.16 -5.67 -13.56
C PHE A 317 22.85 -5.25 -12.26
N GLU A 318 22.47 -5.92 -11.17
CA GLU A 318 22.84 -5.53 -9.80
C GLU A 318 23.75 -6.58 -9.15
N LEU A 319 24.90 -6.13 -8.65
CA LEU A 319 25.80 -6.91 -7.81
C LEU A 319 25.93 -6.22 -6.45
N VAL A 320 25.29 -6.77 -5.43
CA VAL A 320 25.10 -6.11 -4.12
C VAL A 320 25.55 -7.01 -2.99
N GLN A 321 26.37 -6.49 -2.07
CA GLN A 321 26.80 -7.23 -0.85
C GLN A 321 27.45 -8.60 -1.17
N LEU A 322 28.44 -8.61 -2.07
CA LEU A 322 29.25 -9.80 -2.42
C LEU A 322 30.70 -9.63 -1.90
N PRO A 323 30.95 -9.63 -0.59
CA PRO A 323 32.23 -9.22 0.00
C PRO A 323 33.42 -10.10 -0.38
N SER A 324 33.20 -11.32 -0.85
CA SER A 324 34.25 -12.26 -1.28
C SER A 324 34.46 -12.32 -2.79
N LEU A 325 33.79 -11.47 -3.58
CA LEU A 325 33.88 -11.54 -5.04
C LEU A 325 35.27 -11.13 -5.53
N GLU A 326 35.97 -12.06 -6.14
CA GLU A 326 37.35 -11.91 -6.63
C GLU A 326 37.40 -11.82 -8.17
N HIS A 327 36.48 -12.52 -8.84
CA HIS A 327 36.48 -12.65 -10.30
C HIS A 327 35.08 -12.39 -10.87
N LEU A 328 35.00 -11.44 -11.80
CA LEU A 328 33.82 -11.16 -12.61
C LEU A 328 34.24 -11.16 -14.09
N GLU A 329 33.67 -12.07 -14.85
CA GLU A 329 33.92 -12.24 -16.29
C GLU A 329 32.59 -12.19 -17.03
N ILE A 330 32.46 -11.31 -18.02
CA ILE A 330 31.24 -11.12 -18.82
C ILE A 330 31.62 -11.03 -20.29
N GLY A 331 31.14 -12.00 -21.06
CA GLY A 331 31.51 -12.17 -22.46
C GLY A 331 32.97 -12.60 -22.63
N VAL A 332 33.42 -12.54 -23.89
CA VAL A 332 34.80 -12.81 -24.31
C VAL A 332 35.48 -11.50 -24.67
N LEU A 333 36.75 -11.35 -24.27
CA LEU A 333 37.57 -10.20 -24.65
C LEU A 333 37.74 -10.16 -26.18
N ASP A 334 37.68 -8.96 -26.75
CA ASP A 334 37.84 -8.70 -28.19
C ASP A 334 36.73 -9.27 -29.10
N GLU A 335 35.59 -9.70 -28.54
CA GLU A 335 34.40 -10.12 -29.26
C GLU A 335 33.18 -9.28 -28.86
N ASP A 336 32.24 -9.06 -29.79
CA ASP A 336 30.96 -8.43 -29.47
C ASP A 336 30.07 -9.42 -28.70
N SER A 337 30.13 -9.35 -27.38
CA SER A 337 29.37 -10.25 -26.51
C SER A 337 27.89 -9.86 -26.41
N ALA A 338 27.50 -8.61 -26.66
CA ALA A 338 26.14 -8.09 -26.47
C ALA A 338 25.44 -8.48 -25.14
N CYS A 339 26.19 -8.83 -24.10
CA CYS A 339 25.64 -9.15 -22.78
C CYS A 339 25.06 -7.87 -22.16
N PHE A 340 23.86 -7.97 -21.58
CA PHE A 340 23.19 -6.84 -20.91
C PHE A 340 23.09 -5.56 -21.79
N SER A 341 22.86 -5.69 -23.11
CA SER A 341 22.73 -4.52 -24.00
C SER A 341 21.69 -3.51 -23.49
N TYR A 342 22.07 -2.23 -23.47
CA TYR A 342 21.29 -1.12 -22.95
C TYR A 342 20.95 -1.17 -21.44
N CYS A 343 21.62 -2.03 -20.67
CA CYS A 343 21.43 -2.12 -19.23
C CYS A 343 22.32 -1.13 -18.46
N ASN A 344 21.86 -0.73 -17.28
CA ASN A 344 22.71 -0.09 -16.30
C ASN A 344 23.33 -1.17 -15.40
N LEU A 345 24.67 -1.19 -15.32
CA LEU A 345 25.40 -1.97 -14.33
C LEU A 345 25.48 -1.17 -13.01
N GLU A 346 24.95 -1.73 -11.94
CA GLU A 346 25.03 -1.16 -10.61
C GLU A 346 25.77 -2.10 -9.65
N ILE A 347 26.87 -1.60 -9.11
CA ILE A 347 27.71 -2.32 -8.15
C ILE A 347 27.65 -1.60 -6.80
N ARG A 348 27.24 -2.30 -5.74
CA ARG A 348 27.16 -1.72 -4.39
C ARG A 348 27.81 -2.63 -3.33
N GLY A 349 28.69 -2.04 -2.52
CA GLY A 349 29.27 -2.72 -1.35
C GLY A 349 30.35 -3.76 -1.68
N LEU A 350 31.07 -3.61 -2.79
CA LEU A 350 32.23 -4.45 -3.15
C LEU A 350 33.56 -3.77 -2.75
N PHE A 351 34.46 -4.51 -2.11
CA PHE A 351 35.84 -4.10 -1.85
C PHE A 351 36.76 -4.76 -2.91
N PHE A 352 36.83 -4.20 -4.12
CA PHE A 352 37.73 -4.75 -5.15
C PHE A 352 39.19 -4.38 -4.89
N CYS A 353 40.11 -5.34 -5.10
CA CYS A 353 41.56 -5.07 -5.14
C CYS A 353 42.07 -4.74 -6.55
N VAL A 354 41.39 -5.13 -7.64
CA VAL A 354 41.71 -4.69 -9.01
C VAL A 354 40.43 -4.74 -9.84
N LEU A 355 40.12 -3.66 -10.55
CA LEU A 355 38.97 -3.57 -11.45
C LEU A 355 39.47 -3.14 -12.83
N PHE A 356 39.40 -4.03 -13.82
CA PHE A 356 39.56 -3.65 -15.23
C PHE A 356 38.17 -3.48 -15.82
N ILE A 357 37.64 -2.26 -15.81
CA ILE A 357 36.46 -1.88 -16.60
C ILE A 357 36.96 -1.12 -17.82
N GLN A 358 36.74 -1.67 -19.00
CA GLN A 358 36.91 -0.95 -20.26
C GLN A 358 35.57 -0.95 -20.99
N THR A 359 34.80 0.11 -20.80
CA THR A 359 33.57 0.36 -21.57
C THR A 359 33.95 1.04 -22.88
N TYR A 360 33.62 0.45 -24.02
CA TYR A 360 33.67 1.15 -25.30
C TYR A 360 32.35 1.89 -25.52
N PRO A 361 32.37 3.19 -25.85
CA PRO A 361 31.17 3.87 -26.31
C PRO A 361 30.84 3.43 -27.75
N ASN A 362 29.54 3.45 -28.07
CA ASN A 362 28.96 3.14 -29.38
C ASN A 362 29.69 3.77 -30.57
#